data_AF-A0A951QF87-F1
#
_entry.id   AF-A0A951QF87-F1
#
_cell.length_a   1.000
_cell.length_b   1.000
_cell.length_c   1.000
_cell.angle_alpha   90.00
_cell.angle_beta   90.00
_cell.angle_gamma   90.00
#
_symmetry.space_group_name_H-M   'P 1'
#
loop_
_entity.id
_entity.type
_entity.pdbx_description
1 polymer ?
#
loop_
_entity_poly.entity_id
_entity_poly.type
_entity_poly.pdbx_seq_one_letter_code
_entity_poly.pdbx_strand_id
1 'polypeptide(L)'
;MKLIYRGQTYEYTPGVFNTGNAGRPARQAHRSQAPYSLTYRGVTFEVDPSVPQEVAQLPTHYNLSYRGATYHVGRDRQSIATIAPQVANAASVSIPSTMPRHYIGKVHQANLLENVQRRLKVAQSLGDQRLVELLEAERQQITA
;
A
#
# COMPACT_ATOMS: atom_id res chain seq x y z
N MET A 1 15.94 21.36 -4.71
CA MET A 1 16.30 19.94 -4.40
C MET A 1 16.84 19.30 -5.66
N LYS A 2 17.95 18.56 -5.62
CA LYS A 2 18.46 17.85 -6.82
C LYS A 2 17.85 16.45 -6.88
N LEU A 3 17.19 16.13 -7.98
CA LEU A 3 16.53 14.85 -8.22
C LEU A 3 17.29 14.09 -9.31
N ILE A 4 17.61 12.82 -9.08
CA ILE A 4 18.25 11.96 -10.08
C ILE A 4 17.24 10.93 -10.53
N TYR A 5 16.87 10.95 -11.81
CA TYR A 5 15.94 10.00 -12.40
C TYR A 5 16.54 9.44 -13.69
N ARG A 6 16.64 8.11 -13.78
CA ARG A 6 17.22 7.38 -14.93
C ARG A 6 18.61 7.88 -15.35
N GLY A 7 19.46 8.18 -14.37
CA GLY A 7 20.83 8.66 -14.61
C GLY A 7 20.94 10.11 -15.07
N GLN A 8 19.83 10.85 -15.14
CA GLN A 8 19.82 12.28 -15.42
C GLN A 8 19.56 13.07 -14.13
N THR A 9 20.38 14.10 -13.90
CA THR A 9 20.28 14.95 -12.71
C THR A 9 19.49 16.21 -13.07
N TYR A 10 18.35 16.38 -12.41
CA TYR A 10 17.48 17.54 -12.56
C TYR A 10 17.60 18.43 -11.33
N GLU A 11 17.72 19.73 -11.58
CA GLU A 11 17.60 20.73 -10.53
C GLU A 11 16.12 21.08 -10.37
N TYR A 12 15.51 20.56 -9.29
CA TYR A 12 14.11 20.81 -9.00
C TYR A 12 13.97 22.04 -8.10
N THR A 13 13.43 23.09 -8.69
CA THR A 13 13.00 24.32 -8.02
C THR A 13 11.48 24.25 -7.77
N PRO A 14 11.04 23.83 -6.56
CA PRO A 14 9.61 23.83 -6.24
C PRO A 14 9.12 25.28 -6.23
N GLY A 15 8.39 25.67 -7.27
CA GLY A 15 7.83 27.02 -7.41
C GLY A 15 7.90 27.60 -8.82
N VAL A 16 8.77 27.08 -9.69
CA VAL A 16 8.87 27.54 -11.07
C VAL A 16 8.27 26.50 -12.00
N PHE A 17 6.97 26.60 -12.26
CA PHE A 17 6.34 25.89 -13.38
C PHE A 17 6.89 26.49 -14.68
N ASN A 18 8.01 25.96 -15.17
CA ASN A 18 8.61 26.37 -16.44
C ASN A 18 7.78 25.81 -17.61
N THR A 19 7.05 26.69 -18.29
CA THR A 19 6.20 26.46 -19.46
C THR A 19 6.95 26.08 -20.74
N GLY A 20 8.26 25.81 -20.66
CA GLY A 20 9.13 25.65 -21.84
C GLY A 20 9.14 24.27 -22.47
N ASN A 21 9.12 23.18 -21.68
CA ASN A 21 9.41 21.82 -22.19
C ASN A 21 8.39 20.75 -21.79
N ALA A 22 7.30 21.12 -21.12
CA ALA A 22 6.11 20.28 -21.07
C ALA A 22 5.34 20.56 -22.36
N GLY A 23 5.25 19.55 -23.24
CA GLY A 23 4.55 19.65 -24.52
C GLY A 23 3.25 20.41 -24.33
N ARG A 24 3.19 21.62 -24.93
CA ARG A 24 2.14 22.65 -24.87
C ARG A 24 1.36 22.64 -23.53
N PRO A 25 1.41 23.69 -22.69
CA PRO A 25 0.37 23.83 -21.67
C PRO A 25 -0.94 23.63 -22.42
N ALA A 26 -1.73 22.63 -22.01
CA ALA A 26 -3.09 22.48 -22.52
C ALA A 26 -3.63 23.89 -22.43
N ARG A 27 -3.90 24.51 -23.60
CA ARG A 27 -4.40 25.89 -23.66
C ARG A 27 -5.39 25.95 -22.52
N GLN A 28 -5.18 26.85 -21.55
CA GLN A 28 -6.20 27.08 -20.54
C GLN A 28 -7.45 27.22 -21.37
N ALA A 29 -8.30 26.19 -21.35
CA ALA A 29 -9.44 26.15 -22.24
C ALA A 29 -10.10 27.48 -21.91
N HIS A 30 -10.28 28.34 -22.93
CA HIS A 30 -11.12 29.51 -22.74
C HIS A 30 -12.29 28.97 -21.96
N ARG A 31 -12.46 29.42 -20.71
CA ARG A 31 -13.62 29.05 -19.91
C ARG A 31 -14.77 29.58 -20.73
N SER A 32 -15.24 28.77 -21.66
CA SER A 32 -16.40 29.04 -22.47
C SER A 32 -17.45 29.18 -21.41
N GLN A 33 -17.99 30.38 -21.22
CA GLN A 33 -19.08 30.58 -20.28
C GLN A 33 -20.34 29.81 -20.71
N ALA A 34 -20.32 29.24 -21.92
CA ALA A 34 -21.33 28.33 -22.42
C ALA A 34 -21.14 26.91 -21.83
N PRO A 35 -22.25 26.23 -21.48
CA PRO A 35 -22.25 24.81 -21.14
C PRO A 35 -21.66 23.97 -22.29
N TYR A 36 -20.91 22.93 -21.95
CA TYR A 36 -20.33 22.00 -22.92
C TYR A 36 -20.41 20.56 -22.43
N SER A 37 -20.50 19.62 -23.37
CA SER A 37 -20.53 18.18 -23.08
C SER A 37 -19.13 17.56 -23.17
N LEU A 38 -18.74 16.78 -22.17
CA LEU A 38 -17.50 16.00 -22.13
C LEU A 38 -17.84 14.51 -22.14
N THR A 39 -17.18 13.71 -22.98
CA THR A 39 -17.38 12.24 -22.98
C THR A 39 -16.12 11.53 -22.49
N TYR A 40 -16.25 10.68 -21.47
CA TYR A 40 -15.17 9.82 -20.97
C TYR A 40 -15.67 8.38 -20.82
N ARG A 41 -14.98 7.43 -21.48
CA ARG A 41 -15.32 6.00 -21.48
C ARG A 41 -16.79 5.69 -21.83
N GLY A 42 -17.33 6.42 -22.80
CA GLY A 42 -18.72 6.23 -23.25
C GLY A 42 -19.77 6.89 -22.33
N VAL A 43 -19.36 7.56 -21.27
CA VAL A 43 -20.26 8.37 -20.42
C VAL A 43 -20.11 9.83 -20.81
N THR A 44 -21.24 10.48 -21.11
CA THR A 44 -21.29 11.91 -21.43
C THR A 44 -21.72 12.70 -20.20
N PHE A 45 -20.94 13.73 -19.89
CA PHE A 45 -21.11 14.65 -18.76
C PHE A 45 -21.42 16.04 -19.33
N GLU A 46 -22.47 16.69 -18.84
CA GLU A 46 -22.71 18.10 -19.14
C GLU A 46 -22.04 18.96 -18.08
N VAL A 47 -21.22 19.90 -18.52
CA VAL A 47 -20.50 20.83 -17.66
C VAL A 47 -21.03 22.23 -17.92
N ASP A 48 -21.71 22.81 -16.94
CA ASP A 48 -22.08 24.22 -16.94
C ASP A 48 -21.09 25.03 -16.08
N PRO A 49 -20.23 25.85 -16.70
CA PRO A 49 -19.25 26.67 -15.98
C PRO A 49 -19.86 27.91 -15.31
N SER A 50 -21.13 28.22 -15.55
CA SER A 50 -21.86 29.32 -14.90
C SER A 50 -22.38 28.93 -13.51
N VAL A 51 -22.55 27.63 -13.25
CA VAL A 51 -22.93 27.11 -11.94
C VAL A 51 -21.68 26.98 -11.08
N PRO A 52 -21.62 27.63 -9.90
CA PRO A 52 -20.55 27.40 -8.95
C PRO A 52 -20.55 25.92 -8.56
N GLN A 53 -19.56 25.18 -9.06
CA GLN A 53 -19.39 23.80 -8.66
C GLN A 53 -19.03 23.80 -7.17
N GLU A 54 -19.90 23.20 -6.36
CA GLU A 54 -19.61 22.97 -4.95
C GLU A 54 -18.38 22.07 -4.90
N VAL A 55 -17.22 22.66 -4.61
CA VAL A 55 -15.97 21.90 -4.50
C VAL A 55 -16.16 21.03 -3.27
N ALA A 56 -16.44 19.75 -3.51
CA ALA A 56 -16.54 18.76 -2.46
C ALA A 56 -15.32 18.93 -1.55
N GLN A 57 -15.57 19.31 -0.30
CA GLN A 57 -14.50 19.56 0.64
C GLN A 57 -13.75 18.24 0.81
N LEU A 58 -12.48 18.23 0.37
CA LEU A 58 -11.66 17.04 0.57
C LEU A 58 -11.62 16.74 2.08
N PRO A 59 -11.74 15.47 2.48
CA PRO A 59 -11.68 15.10 3.88
C PRO A 59 -10.41 15.66 4.52
N THR A 60 -10.57 16.38 5.63
CA THR A 60 -9.45 16.89 6.42
C THR A 60 -8.60 15.75 6.98
N HIS A 61 -9.19 14.56 7.11
CA HIS A 61 -8.54 13.35 7.57
C HIS A 61 -8.88 12.18 6.65
N TYR A 62 -7.87 11.39 6.28
CA TYR A 62 -8.06 10.14 5.54
C TYR A 62 -7.05 9.08 5.98
N ASN A 63 -7.42 7.82 5.76
CA ASN A 63 -6.62 6.66 6.14
C ASN A 63 -5.95 6.09 4.89
N LEU A 64 -4.64 5.84 4.98
CA LEU A 64 -3.87 5.13 3.96
C LEU A 64 -3.49 3.75 4.48
N SER A 65 -3.55 2.73 3.63
CA SER A 65 -3.09 1.38 3.97
C SER A 65 -1.87 0.99 3.14
N TYR A 66 -0.78 0.59 3.78
CA TYR A 66 0.38 0.04 3.09
C TYR A 66 0.90 -1.20 3.84
N ARG A 67 0.97 -2.34 3.13
CA ARG A 67 1.43 -3.64 3.69
C ARG A 67 0.74 -4.04 5.01
N GLY A 68 -0.55 -3.74 5.16
CA GLY A 68 -1.31 -4.07 6.36
C GLY A 68 -1.16 -3.07 7.53
N ALA A 69 -0.33 -2.04 7.38
CA ALA A 69 -0.29 -0.92 8.31
C ALA A 69 -1.22 0.20 7.82
N THR A 70 -2.03 0.75 8.74
CA THR A 70 -2.88 1.90 8.47
C THR A 70 -2.22 3.17 8.99
N TYR A 71 -2.22 4.21 8.16
CA TYR A 71 -1.65 5.52 8.44
C TYR A 71 -2.76 6.55 8.43
N HIS A 72 -2.86 7.35 9.48
CA HIS A 72 -3.80 8.45 9.55
C HIS A 72 -3.11 9.71 9.05
N VAL A 73 -3.68 10.33 8.02
CA VAL A 73 -3.17 11.58 7.47
C VAL A 73 -4.17 12.68 7.79
N GLY A 74 -3.75 13.61 8.66
CA GLY A 74 -4.44 14.89 8.86
C GLY A 74 -3.82 15.94 7.96
N ARG A 75 -4.66 16.68 7.23
CA ARG A 75 -4.24 17.81 6.39
C ARG A 75 -4.56 19.12 7.09
N ASP A 76 -3.62 19.59 7.89
CA ASP A 76 -3.70 20.94 8.44
C ASP A 76 -3.32 21.97 7.36
N ARG A 77 -3.94 23.15 7.40
CA ARG A 77 -3.80 24.21 6.38
C ARG A 77 -2.37 24.72 6.15
N GLN A 78 -1.42 24.31 6.97
CA GLN A 78 0.01 24.60 6.85
C GLN A 78 0.81 23.32 6.60
N SER A 79 0.63 22.76 5.39
CA SER A 79 1.59 21.92 4.67
C SER A 79 2.67 21.16 5.48
N ILE A 80 2.27 20.31 6.43
CA ILE A 80 3.07 19.17 6.89
C ILE A 80 2.07 18.06 7.14
N ALA A 81 2.08 17.01 6.30
CA ALA A 81 1.30 15.82 6.54
C ALA A 81 1.88 15.13 7.79
N THR A 82 1.28 15.38 8.94
CA THR A 82 1.65 14.68 10.17
C THR A 82 1.13 13.25 10.06
N ILE A 83 2.01 12.35 9.62
CA ILE A 83 1.75 10.91 9.60
C ILE A 83 1.91 10.44 11.04
N ALA A 84 0.80 10.40 11.78
CA ALA A 84 0.77 9.72 13.06
C ALA A 84 0.49 8.24 12.80
N PRO A 85 1.41 7.31 13.13
CA PRO A 85 1.08 5.90 13.14
C PRO A 85 0.13 5.65 14.32
N GLN A 86 -1.18 5.73 14.07
CA GLN A 86 -2.12 5.03 14.93
C GLN A 86 -2.10 3.58 14.48
N VAL A 87 -1.48 2.75 15.31
CA VAL A 87 -1.69 1.30 15.30
C VAL A 87 -3.19 1.14 15.55
N ALA A 88 -3.96 1.03 14.47
CA ALA A 88 -5.39 0.80 14.57
C ALA A 88 -5.56 -0.45 15.45
N ASN A 89 -6.46 -0.35 16.42
CA ASN A 89 -6.97 -1.45 17.22
C ASN A 89 -7.69 -2.47 16.32
N ALA A 90 -6.97 -3.12 15.40
CA ALA A 90 -7.12 -4.55 15.32
C ALA A 90 -6.80 -5.08 16.72
N ALA A 91 -7.42 -6.19 17.12
CA ALA A 91 -6.84 -7.01 18.16
C ALA A 91 -5.44 -7.47 17.69
N SER A 92 -4.47 -6.54 17.68
CA SER A 92 -3.09 -6.87 17.85
C SER A 92 -3.12 -7.47 19.24
N VAL A 93 -3.07 -8.79 19.28
CA VAL A 93 -2.45 -9.48 20.39
C VAL A 93 -1.20 -8.65 20.64
N SER A 94 -1.23 -7.84 21.68
CA SER A 94 -0.09 -7.06 22.11
C SER A 94 0.91 -8.13 22.50
N ILE A 95 1.76 -8.53 21.57
CA ILE A 95 2.81 -9.49 21.88
C ILE A 95 3.70 -8.72 22.84
N PRO A 96 3.75 -9.07 24.13
CA PRO A 96 4.59 -8.36 25.06
C PRO A 96 6.02 -8.44 24.51
N SER A 97 6.58 -7.27 24.23
CA SER A 97 7.94 -7.10 23.74
C SER A 97 8.95 -7.39 24.85
N THR A 98 8.96 -8.62 25.37
CA THR A 98 10.08 -9.18 26.14
C THR A 98 10.02 -10.71 26.18
N MET A 99 9.73 -11.37 25.04
CA MET A 99 9.98 -12.80 24.95
C MET A 99 11.44 -13.02 24.55
N PRO A 100 12.25 -13.69 25.38
CA PRO A 100 13.66 -13.87 25.08
C PRO A 100 13.82 -14.70 23.79
N ARG A 101 14.84 -14.38 22.99
CA ARG A 101 15.05 -14.91 21.63
C ARG A 101 15.00 -16.46 21.55
N HIS A 102 15.38 -17.14 22.64
CA HIS A 102 15.30 -18.60 22.75
C HIS A 102 13.85 -19.13 22.81
N TYR A 103 12.92 -18.37 23.39
CA TYR A 103 11.50 -18.73 23.44
C TYR A 103 10.87 -18.67 22.05
N ILE A 104 11.21 -17.64 21.27
CA ILE A 104 10.76 -17.48 19.87
C ILE A 104 11.28 -18.65 19.03
N GLY A 105 12.53 -19.06 19.20
CA GLY A 105 13.09 -20.23 18.54
C GLY A 105 12.33 -21.52 18.85
N LYS A 106 11.99 -21.75 20.13
CA LYS A 106 11.19 -22.91 20.56
C LYS A 106 9.78 -22.93 19.97
N VAL A 107 9.09 -21.79 20.01
CA VAL A 107 7.73 -21.67 19.43
C VAL A 107 7.79 -21.87 17.91
N HIS A 108 8.79 -21.30 17.24
CA HIS A 108 8.99 -21.50 15.81
C HIS A 108 9.23 -22.97 15.46
N GLN A 109 10.10 -23.66 16.21
CA GLN A 109 10.37 -25.08 16.03
C GLN A 109 9.11 -25.93 16.25
N ALA A 110 8.34 -25.65 17.30
CA ALA A 110 7.07 -26.34 17.55
C ALA A 110 6.08 -26.14 16.38
N ASN A 111 5.95 -24.92 15.87
CA ASN A 111 5.09 -24.61 14.73
C ASN A 111 5.55 -25.31 13.44
N LEU A 112 6.86 -25.42 13.21
CA LEU A 112 7.39 -26.16 12.05
C LEU A 112 7.05 -27.66 12.15
N LEU A 113 7.26 -28.28 13.32
CA LEU A 113 6.93 -29.68 13.54
C LEU A 113 5.43 -29.97 13.36
N GLU A 114 4.57 -29.09 13.90
CA GLU A 114 3.12 -29.22 13.75
C GLU A 114 2.69 -29.15 12.28
N ASN A 115 3.25 -28.20 11.52
CA ASN A 115 2.98 -28.07 10.09
C ASN A 115 3.42 -29.29 9.29
N VAL A 116 4.62 -29.82 9.55
CA VAL A 116 5.13 -31.03 8.90
C VAL A 116 4.24 -32.23 9.23
N GLN A 117 3.84 -32.40 10.50
CA GLN A 117 2.95 -33.48 10.91
C GLN A 117 1.56 -33.39 10.26
N ARG A 118 1.01 -32.18 10.15
CA ARG A 118 -0.26 -31.97 9.43
C ARG A 118 -0.15 -32.35 7.96
N ARG A 119 0.94 -31.93 7.28
CA ARG A 119 1.19 -32.25 5.87
C ARG A 119 1.40 -33.75 5.66
N LEU A 120 2.07 -34.44 6.59
CA LEU A 120 2.22 -35.90 6.56
C LEU A 120 0.87 -36.62 6.62
N LYS A 121 -0.03 -36.22 7.53
CA LYS A 121 -1.37 -36.81 7.62
C LYS A 121 -2.16 -36.62 6.32
N VAL A 122 -2.08 -35.44 5.72
CA VAL A 122 -2.73 -35.16 4.44
C VAL A 122 -2.14 -36.01 3.32
N ALA A 123 -0.81 -36.05 3.20
CA ALA A 123 -0.13 -36.84 2.17
C ALA A 123 -0.43 -38.35 2.31
N GLN A 124 -0.49 -38.86 3.55
CA GLN A 124 -0.90 -40.24 3.83
C GLN A 124 -2.35 -40.50 3.42
N SER A 125 -3.28 -39.58 3.69
CA SER A 125 -4.68 -39.71 3.27
C SER A 125 -4.86 -39.68 1.75
N LEU A 126 -3.98 -38.99 1.04
CA LEU A 126 -3.97 -38.91 -0.42
C LEU A 126 -3.21 -40.06 -1.09
N GLY A 127 -2.41 -40.83 -0.33
CA GLY A 127 -1.58 -41.92 -0.86
C GLY A 127 -0.30 -41.47 -1.57
N ASP A 128 0.10 -40.20 -1.44
CA ASP A 128 1.28 -39.64 -2.12
C ASP A 128 2.58 -40.03 -1.41
N GLN A 129 3.08 -41.23 -1.70
CA GLN A 129 4.29 -41.80 -1.07
C GLN A 129 5.53 -40.93 -1.24
N ARG A 130 5.73 -40.35 -2.43
CA ARG A 130 6.86 -39.45 -2.70
C ARG A 130 6.85 -38.20 -1.81
N LEU A 131 5.68 -37.66 -1.51
CA LEU A 131 5.55 -36.49 -0.65
C LEU A 131 5.79 -36.86 0.82
N VAL A 132 5.36 -38.05 1.24
CA VAL A 132 5.63 -38.58 2.58
C VAL A 132 7.14 -38.69 2.83
N GLU A 133 7.90 -39.28 1.90
CA GLU A 133 9.37 -39.41 2.02
C GLU A 133 10.06 -38.04 2.16
N LEU A 134 9.68 -37.06 1.35
CA LEU A 134 10.25 -35.71 1.41
C LEU A 134 9.95 -35.02 2.76
N LEU A 135 8.73 -35.17 3.28
CA LEU A 135 8.33 -34.59 4.56
C LEU A 135 9.01 -35.28 5.74
N GLU A 136 9.29 -36.58 5.65
CA GLU A 136 10.07 -37.30 6.66
C GLU A 136 11.52 -36.83 6.68
N ALA A 137 12.13 -36.59 5.52
CA ALA A 137 13.47 -36.00 5.43
C ALA A 137 13.50 -34.57 6.00
N GLU A 138 12.49 -33.75 5.70
CA GLU A 138 12.34 -32.39 6.26
C GLU A 138 12.20 -32.45 7.80
N ARG A 139 11.44 -33.42 8.33
CA ARG A 139 11.32 -33.63 9.78
C ARG A 139 12.68 -33.94 10.42
N GLN A 140 13.47 -34.81 9.79
CA GLN A 140 14.79 -35.18 10.30
C GLN A 140 15.73 -33.97 10.35
N GLN A 141 15.69 -33.09 9.34
CA GLN A 141 16.51 -31.86 9.30
C GLN A 141 16.15 -30.85 10.40
N ILE A 142 14.89 -30.78 10.82
CA ILE A 142 14.44 -29.86 11.88
C ILE A 142 14.83 -30.38 13.27
N THR A 143 14.99 -31.70 13.42
CA THR A 143 15.38 -32.35 14.68
C THR A 143 16.89 -32.58 14.83
N ALA A 144 17.65 -32.49 13.74
CA ALA A 144 19.11 -32.63 13.70
C ALA A 144 19.80 -31.34 14.14
#